data_AF-A0A060HAY5-F1
#
_entry.id   AF-A0A060HAY5-F1
#
_cell.length_a   1.000
_cell.length_b   1.000
_cell.length_c   1.000
_cell.angle_alpha   90.00
_cell.angle_beta   90.00
_cell.angle_gamma   90.00
#
_symmetry.space_group_name_H-M   'P 1'
#
loop_
_entity.id
_entity.type
_entity.pdbx_description
1 polymer ?
#
loop_
_entity_poly.entity_id
_entity_poly.type
_entity_poly.pdbx_seq_one_letter_code
_entity_poly.pdbx_strand_id
1 'polypeptide(L)'
;MNTANAFKKLLKLCGLIVISLLMVFGAFISCGIIYIKEKAQRDAIAQKIKESNEILMLQSDDSSYKRCFKFDKELYATGLLHGIIIFHFNNFLYISGVEKSPSKPHGPPNSSVTIGIFGKYVSKKNYINSYNKQEKNKQATVIGKYQELLLYEFSNNTYSAMDKNDIFVIEYKADDGQPKNKEERIHELKLIIDFLETHTIPCQGES
;
A
#
# COMPACT_ATOMS: atom_id res chain seq x y z
N MET A 1 49.89 -34.96 25.35
CA MET A 1 48.93 -34.08 24.64
C MET A 1 47.60 -34.14 25.39
N ASN A 2 47.09 -33.01 25.88
CA ASN A 2 46.06 -32.98 26.93
C ASN A 2 44.64 -33.16 26.33
N THR A 3 44.27 -34.41 26.07
CA THR A 3 43.03 -34.86 25.41
C THR A 3 41.75 -34.32 26.06
N ALA A 4 41.74 -34.16 27.39
CA ALA A 4 40.61 -33.58 28.12
C ALA A 4 40.34 -32.10 27.75
N ASN A 5 41.39 -31.30 27.55
CA ASN A 5 41.25 -29.89 27.15
C ASN A 5 40.83 -29.75 25.68
N ALA A 6 41.26 -30.68 24.82
CA ALA A 6 40.82 -30.72 23.42
C ALA A 6 39.32 -31.06 23.33
N PHE A 7 38.85 -32.05 24.10
CA PHE A 7 37.45 -32.46 24.13
C PHE A 7 36.53 -31.35 24.69
N LYS A 8 36.97 -30.64 25.73
CA LYS A 8 36.24 -29.50 26.31
C LYS A 8 36.13 -28.31 25.34
N LYS A 9 37.18 -28.05 24.54
CA LYS A 9 37.15 -27.04 23.47
C LYS A 9 36.21 -27.45 22.33
N LEU A 10 36.22 -28.73 21.94
CA LEU A 10 35.32 -29.27 20.90
C LEU A 10 33.85 -29.17 21.32
N LEU A 11 33.52 -29.56 22.56
CA LEU A 11 32.17 -29.42 23.13
C LEU A 11 31.67 -27.97 23.15
N LYS A 12 32.54 -27.01 23.51
CA LYS A 12 32.20 -25.58 23.45
C LYS A 12 31.95 -25.10 22.02
N LEU A 13 32.72 -25.59 21.05
CA LEU A 13 32.56 -25.24 19.64
C LEU A 13 31.24 -25.82 19.08
N CYS A 14 30.95 -27.09 19.37
CA CYS A 14 29.68 -27.73 18.99
C CYS A 14 28.48 -27.02 19.63
N GLY A 15 28.57 -26.65 20.91
CA GLY A 15 27.51 -25.88 21.59
C GLY A 15 27.24 -24.54 20.92
N LEU A 16 28.29 -23.79 20.55
CA LEU A 16 28.15 -22.52 19.83
C LEU A 16 27.52 -22.70 18.44
N ILE A 17 27.89 -23.77 17.72
CA ILE A 17 27.33 -24.09 16.39
C ILE A 17 25.84 -24.45 16.48
N VAL A 18 25.44 -25.22 17.49
CA VAL A 18 24.02 -25.57 17.69
C VAL A 18 23.19 -24.34 18.03
N ILE A 19 23.69 -23.45 18.89
CA ILE A 19 22.98 -22.22 19.27
C ILE A 19 22.83 -21.29 18.05
N SER A 20 23.89 -21.12 17.25
CA SER A 20 23.81 -20.29 16.04
C SER A 20 22.89 -20.90 14.98
N LEU A 21 22.88 -22.23 14.80
CA LEU A 21 21.90 -22.89 13.94
C LEU A 21 20.47 -22.62 14.42
N LEU A 22 20.18 -22.80 15.71
CA LEU A 22 18.84 -22.59 16.28
C LEU A 22 18.37 -21.14 16.13
N MET A 23 19.25 -20.16 16.30
CA MET A 23 18.91 -18.75 16.06
C MET A 23 18.59 -18.48 14.58
N VAL A 24 19.35 -19.07 13.65
CA VAL A 24 19.13 -18.91 12.21
C VAL A 24 17.81 -19.57 11.78
N PHE A 25 17.55 -20.82 12.20
CA PHE A 25 16.29 -21.51 11.90
C PHE A 25 15.09 -20.82 12.56
N GLY A 26 15.23 -20.33 13.80
CA GLY A 26 14.19 -19.55 14.46
C GLY A 26 13.83 -18.26 13.72
N ALA A 27 14.83 -17.54 13.21
CA ALA A 27 14.61 -16.34 12.39
C ALA A 27 13.88 -16.67 11.08
N PHE A 28 14.29 -17.73 10.38
CA PHE A 28 13.63 -18.18 9.14
C PHE A 28 12.18 -18.62 9.37
N ILE A 29 11.90 -19.35 10.45
CA ILE A 29 10.54 -19.77 10.81
C ILE A 29 9.68 -18.54 11.16
N SER A 30 10.22 -17.57 11.92
CA SER A 30 9.47 -16.36 12.27
C SER A 30 9.14 -15.50 11.04
N CYS A 31 10.10 -15.30 10.14
CA CYS A 31 9.88 -14.56 8.88
C CYS A 31 8.89 -15.30 7.96
N GLY A 32 8.98 -16.63 7.88
CA GLY A 32 8.05 -17.45 7.11
C GLY A 32 6.61 -17.37 7.62
N ILE A 33 6.41 -17.43 8.95
CA ILE A 33 5.08 -17.29 9.59
C ILE A 33 4.49 -15.90 9.34
N ILE A 34 5.30 -14.84 9.46
CA ILE A 34 4.85 -13.47 9.17
C ILE A 34 4.40 -13.38 7.71
N TYR A 35 5.23 -13.84 6.76
CA TYR A 35 4.90 -13.82 5.34
C TYR A 35 3.60 -14.58 5.01
N ILE A 36 3.39 -15.77 5.61
CA ILE A 36 2.17 -16.56 5.39
C ILE A 36 0.94 -15.81 5.92
N LYS A 37 1.01 -15.23 7.13
CA LYS A 37 -0.09 -14.46 7.72
C LYS A 37 -0.43 -13.22 6.90
N GLU A 38 0.60 -12.51 6.46
CA GLU A 38 0.46 -11.36 5.58
C GLU A 38 -0.22 -11.72 4.26
N LYS A 39 0.22 -12.81 3.62
CA LYS A 39 -0.37 -13.27 2.35
C LYS A 39 -1.84 -13.67 2.51
N ALA A 40 -2.17 -14.45 3.56
CA ALA A 40 -3.53 -14.87 3.83
C ALA A 40 -4.49 -13.68 4.05
N GLN A 41 -4.03 -12.63 4.74
CA GLN A 41 -4.82 -11.41 4.93
C GLN A 41 -5.04 -10.66 3.62
N ARG A 42 -4.03 -10.57 2.74
CA ARG A 42 -4.17 -9.97 1.40
C ARG A 42 -5.18 -10.73 0.54
N ASP A 43 -5.07 -12.06 0.53
CA ASP A 43 -5.95 -12.94 -0.24
C ASP A 43 -7.40 -12.80 0.25
N ALA A 44 -7.63 -12.72 1.56
CA ALA A 44 -8.95 -12.49 2.13
C ALA A 44 -9.56 -11.12 1.76
N ILE A 45 -8.76 -10.05 1.76
CA ILE A 45 -9.22 -8.72 1.34
C ILE A 45 -9.55 -8.72 -0.16
N ALA A 46 -8.68 -9.29 -0.99
CA ALA A 46 -8.91 -9.39 -2.43
C ALA A 46 -10.17 -10.23 -2.74
N GLN A 47 -10.42 -11.30 -1.98
CA GLN A 47 -11.61 -12.13 -2.13
C GLN A 47 -12.90 -11.37 -1.72
N LYS A 48 -12.90 -10.65 -0.60
CA LYS A 48 -14.04 -9.82 -0.17
C LYS A 48 -14.43 -8.78 -1.22
N ILE A 49 -13.44 -8.17 -1.86
CA ILE A 49 -13.67 -7.17 -2.91
C ILE A 49 -14.25 -7.81 -4.17
N LYS A 50 -13.78 -9.02 -4.52
CA LYS A 50 -14.24 -9.77 -5.70
C LYS A 50 -15.68 -10.27 -5.58
N GLU A 51 -16.21 -10.46 -4.36
CA GLU A 51 -17.52 -11.10 -4.12
C GLU A 51 -18.73 -10.13 -4.04
N SER A 52 -18.54 -8.83 -4.32
CA SER A 52 -19.57 -7.82 -4.66
C SER A 52 -20.37 -7.13 -3.53
N ASN A 53 -20.69 -5.84 -3.74
CA ASN A 53 -21.56 -4.94 -2.96
C ASN A 53 -21.23 -4.70 -1.47
N GLU A 54 -20.17 -5.30 -0.95
CA GLU A 54 -19.76 -5.07 0.44
C GLU A 54 -19.10 -3.70 0.63
N ILE A 55 -19.39 -3.10 1.78
CA ILE A 55 -18.75 -1.87 2.23
C ILE A 55 -17.28 -2.19 2.49
N LEU A 56 -16.39 -1.60 1.72
CA LEU A 56 -14.96 -1.66 1.99
C LEU A 56 -14.63 -0.65 3.07
N MET A 57 -14.31 -1.13 4.27
CA MET A 57 -13.77 -0.29 5.33
C MET A 57 -12.24 -0.35 5.31
N LEU A 58 -11.61 0.79 5.04
CA LEU A 58 -10.20 1.01 5.35
C LEU A 58 -10.11 1.60 6.75
N GLN A 59 -9.18 1.08 7.55
CA GLN A 59 -8.99 1.50 8.93
C GLN A 59 -7.52 1.44 9.28
N SER A 60 -7.06 2.45 10.02
CA SER A 60 -5.71 2.51 10.55
C SER A 60 -5.53 1.67 11.83
N ASP A 61 -4.35 1.71 12.44
CA ASP A 61 -4.14 1.16 13.78
C ASP A 61 -4.97 1.89 14.87
N ASP A 62 -5.21 3.18 14.68
CA ASP A 62 -6.15 3.99 15.44
C ASP A 62 -7.53 3.87 14.80
N SER A 63 -8.44 3.22 15.52
CA SER A 63 -9.78 2.93 15.03
C SER A 63 -10.64 4.16 14.72
N SER A 64 -10.23 5.35 15.20
CA SER A 64 -10.88 6.62 14.89
C SER A 64 -10.62 7.09 13.45
N TYR A 65 -9.55 6.58 12.81
CA TYR A 65 -9.26 6.84 11.41
C TYR A 65 -9.72 5.67 10.57
N LYS A 66 -10.91 5.82 10.00
CA LYS A 66 -11.51 4.88 9.05
C LYS A 66 -12.20 5.65 7.93
N ARG A 67 -12.29 5.03 6.75
CA ARG A 67 -13.13 5.48 5.65
C ARG A 67 -13.77 4.27 5.01
N CYS A 68 -15.02 4.43 4.61
CA CYS A 68 -15.81 3.37 4.02
C CYS A 68 -16.16 3.73 2.58
N PHE A 69 -16.03 2.73 1.70
CA PHE A 69 -16.30 2.88 0.29
C PHE A 69 -17.31 1.84 -0.15
N LYS A 70 -18.11 2.19 -1.13
CA LYS A 70 -18.97 1.27 -1.85
C LYS A 70 -18.71 1.43 -3.33
N PHE A 71 -18.07 0.42 -3.90
CA PHE A 71 -17.72 0.38 -5.31
C PHE A 71 -18.63 -0.59 -6.08
N ASP A 72 -18.84 -0.29 -7.36
CA ASP A 72 -19.49 -1.24 -8.26
C ASP A 72 -18.58 -2.46 -8.52
N LYS A 73 -19.21 -3.60 -8.85
CA LYS A 73 -18.65 -4.97 -8.80
C LYS A 73 -17.38 -5.22 -9.62
N GLU A 74 -16.91 -4.25 -10.37
CA GLU A 74 -15.87 -4.45 -11.36
C GLU A 74 -14.47 -4.11 -10.85
N LEU A 75 -14.33 -3.43 -9.70
CA LEU A 75 -13.00 -3.05 -9.20
C LEU A 75 -12.18 -4.24 -8.71
N TYR A 76 -11.05 -4.48 -9.37
CA TYR A 76 -10.02 -5.36 -8.84
C TYR A 76 -9.15 -4.57 -7.84
N ALA A 77 -9.13 -5.01 -6.59
CA ALA A 77 -8.18 -4.53 -5.62
C ALA A 77 -7.38 -5.66 -4.97
N THR A 78 -6.13 -5.33 -4.65
CA THR A 78 -5.25 -6.13 -3.82
C THR A 78 -5.07 -5.41 -2.50
N GLY A 79 -5.52 -6.01 -1.41
CA GLY A 79 -5.24 -5.48 -0.08
C GLY A 79 -3.75 -5.53 0.23
N LEU A 80 -3.25 -4.54 0.94
CA LEU A 80 -2.00 -4.64 1.69
C LEU A 80 -2.32 -4.61 3.20
N LEU A 81 -1.35 -4.98 4.03
CA LEU A 81 -1.53 -4.87 5.47
C LEU A 81 -1.69 -3.41 5.91
N HIS A 82 -2.41 -3.22 7.03
CA HIS A 82 -2.50 -1.97 7.80
C HIS A 82 -3.11 -0.77 7.04
N GLY A 83 -4.41 -0.85 6.74
CA GLY A 83 -5.17 0.31 6.26
C GLY A 83 -4.88 0.75 4.82
N ILE A 84 -4.16 -0.06 4.04
CA ILE A 84 -3.79 0.24 2.65
C ILE A 84 -4.49 -0.73 1.70
N ILE A 85 -5.01 -0.21 0.62
CA ILE A 85 -5.54 -0.96 -0.51
C ILE A 85 -4.99 -0.42 -1.81
N ILE A 86 -4.70 -1.32 -2.74
CA ILE A 86 -4.30 -0.95 -4.10
C ILE A 86 -5.40 -1.38 -5.04
N PHE A 87 -5.95 -0.41 -5.75
CA PHE A 87 -6.83 -0.63 -6.88
C PHE A 87 -6.01 -0.55 -8.16
N HIS A 88 -6.21 -1.53 -9.04
CA HIS A 88 -5.55 -1.56 -10.35
C HIS A 88 -6.56 -1.25 -11.43
N PHE A 89 -6.21 -0.36 -12.36
CA PHE A 89 -7.07 0.05 -13.47
C PHE A 89 -6.23 0.08 -14.75
N ASN A 90 -6.72 -0.42 -15.88
CA ASN A 90 -5.94 -0.31 -17.12
C ASN A 90 -5.97 1.12 -17.69
N ASN A 91 -6.85 2.03 -17.23
CA ASN A 91 -6.74 3.44 -17.58
C ASN A 91 -7.49 4.40 -16.65
N PHE A 92 -7.10 5.67 -16.76
CA PHE A 92 -7.81 6.84 -16.29
C PHE A 92 -9.21 7.02 -16.91
N LEU A 93 -9.51 6.35 -18.03
CA LEU A 93 -10.79 6.46 -18.73
C LEU A 93 -11.95 5.89 -17.91
N TYR A 94 -11.72 4.85 -17.11
CA TYR A 94 -12.75 4.37 -16.19
C TYR A 94 -13.08 5.41 -15.11
N ILE A 95 -12.05 5.99 -14.49
CA ILE A 95 -12.20 7.01 -13.43
C ILE A 95 -12.88 8.27 -13.98
N SER A 96 -12.58 8.65 -15.23
CA SER A 96 -13.22 9.76 -15.92
C SER A 96 -14.61 9.44 -16.49
N GLY A 97 -15.11 8.21 -16.32
CA GLY A 97 -16.42 7.76 -16.82
C GLY A 97 -16.49 7.53 -18.34
N VAL A 98 -15.36 7.62 -19.04
CA VAL A 98 -15.24 7.32 -20.48
C VAL A 98 -15.37 5.83 -20.73
N GLU A 99 -14.79 5.01 -19.86
CA GLU A 99 -14.97 3.56 -19.88
C GLU A 99 -15.90 3.08 -18.78
N LYS A 100 -16.68 2.04 -19.10
CA LYS A 100 -17.65 1.45 -18.15
C LYS A 100 -17.04 0.38 -17.25
N SER A 101 -15.80 -0.05 -17.53
CA SER A 101 -15.16 -1.14 -16.81
C SER A 101 -13.73 -0.82 -16.40
N PRO A 102 -13.33 -1.08 -15.14
CA PRO A 102 -12.01 -0.83 -14.57
C PRO A 102 -10.96 -1.86 -14.99
N SER A 103 -11.30 -2.80 -15.87
CA SER A 103 -10.43 -3.71 -16.67
C SER A 103 -10.35 -5.18 -16.23
N LYS A 104 -9.71 -6.01 -17.08
CA LYS A 104 -9.50 -7.45 -16.85
C LYS A 104 -8.12 -7.73 -16.23
N PRO A 105 -7.98 -8.74 -15.35
CA PRO A 105 -6.67 -9.21 -14.90
C PRO A 105 -5.76 -9.55 -16.09
N HIS A 106 -4.48 -9.16 -16.03
CA HIS A 106 -3.43 -9.44 -17.02
C HIS A 106 -3.46 -8.64 -18.35
N GLY A 107 -4.05 -7.44 -18.36
CA GLY A 107 -3.94 -6.47 -19.47
C GLY A 107 -2.61 -5.66 -19.51
N PRO A 108 -2.34 -4.92 -20.60
CA PRO A 108 -1.17 -4.02 -20.77
C PRO A 108 -1.15 -2.90 -19.70
N PRO A 109 -0.04 -2.16 -19.49
CA PRO A 109 0.40 -1.68 -18.18
C PRO A 109 -0.68 -0.94 -17.38
N ASN A 110 -0.93 -1.46 -16.17
CA ASN A 110 -1.97 -0.99 -15.27
C ASN A 110 -1.46 0.23 -14.52
N SER A 111 -2.05 1.39 -14.79
CA SER A 111 -1.97 2.46 -13.80
C SER A 111 -2.63 1.99 -12.51
N SER A 112 -2.13 2.42 -11.36
CA SER A 112 -2.68 1.99 -10.08
C SER A 112 -3.01 3.17 -9.20
N VAL A 113 -4.14 3.08 -8.51
CA VAL A 113 -4.49 3.98 -7.42
C VAL A 113 -4.31 3.21 -6.12
N THR A 114 -3.39 3.67 -5.28
CA THR A 114 -3.24 3.19 -3.92
C THR A 114 -3.97 4.14 -2.99
N ILE A 115 -4.87 3.61 -2.16
CA ILE A 115 -5.53 4.36 -1.10
C ILE A 115 -5.02 3.84 0.23
N GLY A 116 -4.61 4.74 1.12
CA GLY A 116 -4.12 4.39 2.44
C GLY A 116 -4.77 5.25 3.52
N ILE A 117 -5.07 4.62 4.66
CA ILE A 117 -5.32 5.30 5.93
C ILE A 117 -4.21 4.90 6.89
N PHE A 118 -3.31 5.83 7.10
CA PHE A 118 -2.18 5.72 8.00
C PHE A 118 -2.57 6.03 9.42
N GLY A 119 -2.11 5.18 10.32
CA GLY A 119 -2.24 5.38 11.74
C GLY A 119 -0.99 6.02 12.34
N LYS A 120 -0.87 5.98 13.66
CA LYS A 120 0.32 6.52 14.34
C LYS A 120 1.59 5.70 14.04
N TYR A 121 1.46 4.38 13.85
CA TYR A 121 2.62 3.49 13.71
C TYR A 121 3.15 3.40 12.27
N VAL A 122 2.26 3.48 11.27
CA VAL A 122 2.63 3.53 9.85
C VAL A 122 2.53 4.98 9.36
N SER A 123 3.50 5.81 9.75
CA SER A 123 3.48 7.24 9.41
C SER A 123 3.80 7.50 7.92
N LYS A 124 3.30 8.63 7.40
CA LYS A 124 3.78 9.28 6.15
C LYS A 124 5.29 9.22 5.97
N LYS A 125 6.05 9.37 7.06
CA LYS A 125 7.51 9.30 7.02
C LYS A 125 7.99 7.94 6.52
N ASN A 126 7.40 6.83 6.96
CA ASN A 126 7.78 5.50 6.48
C ASN A 126 7.35 5.27 5.03
N TYR A 127 6.15 5.73 4.67
CA TYR A 127 5.64 5.64 3.30
C TYR A 127 6.49 6.47 2.32
N ILE A 128 6.63 7.77 2.56
CA ILE A 128 7.50 8.69 1.78
C ILE A 128 8.96 8.21 1.77
N ASN A 129 9.49 7.73 2.90
CA ASN A 129 10.86 7.21 2.94
C ASN A 129 11.03 5.94 2.09
N SER A 130 9.98 5.16 1.86
CA SER A 130 10.06 4.00 0.98
C SER A 130 10.29 4.43 -0.48
N TYR A 131 9.64 5.51 -0.92
CA TYR A 131 9.90 6.15 -2.22
C TYR A 131 11.28 6.80 -2.26
N ASN A 132 11.67 7.57 -1.24
CA ASN A 132 12.98 8.21 -1.19
C ASN A 132 14.14 7.19 -1.17
N LYS A 133 13.91 5.97 -0.65
CA LYS A 133 14.91 4.88 -0.72
C LYS A 133 15.05 4.30 -2.13
N GLN A 134 13.95 4.23 -2.89
CA GLN A 134 13.96 3.76 -4.28
C GLN A 134 14.47 4.84 -5.24
N GLU A 135 14.17 6.12 -4.98
CA GLU A 135 14.61 7.28 -5.76
C GLU A 135 15.33 8.30 -4.88
N LYS A 136 16.61 8.03 -4.58
CA LYS A 136 17.46 8.79 -3.62
C LYS A 136 17.57 10.31 -3.84
N ASN A 137 17.10 10.83 -4.97
CA ASN A 137 17.29 12.22 -5.39
C ASN A 137 16.00 13.03 -5.62
N LYS A 138 14.80 12.48 -5.39
CA LYS A 138 13.55 13.23 -5.61
C LYS A 138 12.83 13.50 -4.30
N GLN A 139 12.86 14.75 -3.86
CA GLN A 139 11.98 15.22 -2.80
C GLN A 139 10.57 15.41 -3.36
N ALA A 140 9.56 14.98 -2.60
CA ALA A 140 8.17 15.23 -2.93
C ALA A 140 7.92 16.75 -3.06
N THR A 141 7.40 17.18 -4.20
CA THR A 141 7.11 18.60 -4.46
C THR A 141 5.61 18.84 -4.37
N VAL A 142 5.20 19.86 -3.62
CA VAL A 142 3.79 20.28 -3.59
C VAL A 142 3.45 20.94 -4.93
N ILE A 143 2.53 20.35 -5.68
CA ILE A 143 2.11 20.83 -6.98
C ILE A 143 0.77 21.58 -6.94
N GLY A 144 -0.01 21.41 -5.87
CA GLY A 144 -1.27 22.13 -5.70
C GLY A 144 -2.07 21.71 -4.46
N LYS A 145 -3.33 22.15 -4.42
CA LYS A 145 -4.33 21.77 -3.42
C LYS A 145 -5.65 21.50 -4.14
N TYR A 146 -6.39 20.50 -3.69
CA TYR A 146 -7.76 20.25 -4.14
C TYR A 146 -8.61 19.73 -2.98
N GLN A 147 -9.77 20.34 -2.77
CA GLN A 147 -10.59 20.13 -1.56
C GLN A 147 -9.71 20.31 -0.30
N GLU A 148 -9.75 19.38 0.65
CA GLU A 148 -8.91 19.38 1.86
C GLU A 148 -7.56 18.65 1.69
N LEU A 149 -7.19 18.29 0.46
CA LEU A 149 -5.99 17.52 0.15
C LEU A 149 -4.89 18.37 -0.49
N LEU A 150 -3.65 18.18 -0.03
CA LEU A 150 -2.43 18.68 -0.67
C LEU A 150 -1.98 17.70 -1.75
N LEU A 151 -1.62 18.22 -2.92
CA LEU A 151 -1.20 17.43 -4.07
C LEU A 151 0.32 17.44 -4.17
N TYR A 152 0.92 16.25 -4.31
CA TYR A 152 2.36 16.03 -4.37
C TYR A 152 2.77 15.32 -5.64
N GLU A 153 3.93 15.70 -6.16
CA GLU A 153 4.68 14.95 -7.17
C GLU A 153 5.89 14.28 -6.51
N PHE A 154 6.05 12.97 -6.70
CA PHE A 154 7.23 12.21 -6.25
C PHE A 154 8.18 11.92 -7.41
N SER A 155 7.63 11.56 -8.56
CA SER A 155 8.38 11.26 -9.78
C SER A 155 7.52 11.61 -11.00
N ASN A 156 8.10 11.50 -12.20
CA ASN A 156 7.41 11.82 -13.45
C ASN A 156 6.07 11.08 -13.61
N ASN A 157 5.96 9.89 -13.00
CA ASN A 157 4.86 8.96 -13.16
C ASN A 157 4.19 8.61 -11.82
N THR A 158 4.57 9.26 -10.72
CA THR A 158 4.01 8.97 -9.39
C THR A 158 3.70 10.25 -8.66
N TYR A 159 2.43 10.44 -8.33
CA TYR A 159 1.91 11.62 -7.67
C TYR A 159 0.78 11.23 -6.73
N SER A 160 0.51 12.08 -5.75
CA SER A 160 -0.42 11.76 -4.66
C SER A 160 -1.22 12.96 -4.18
N ALA A 161 -2.26 12.66 -3.42
CA ALA A 161 -3.01 13.60 -2.62
C ALA A 161 -3.01 13.12 -1.16
N MET A 162 -2.76 14.03 -0.21
CA MET A 162 -2.75 13.72 1.21
C MET A 162 -3.56 14.75 2.00
N ASP A 163 -4.26 14.31 3.04
CA ASP A 163 -4.88 15.25 3.97
C ASP A 163 -3.83 16.00 4.80
N LYS A 164 -4.25 17.10 5.44
CA LYS A 164 -3.37 17.94 6.27
C LYS A 164 -2.72 17.21 7.45
N ASN A 165 -3.31 16.10 7.89
CA ASN A 165 -2.85 15.32 9.03
C ASN A 165 -1.95 14.15 8.57
N ASP A 166 -1.77 14.00 7.26
CA ASP A 166 -1.03 12.93 6.64
C ASP A 166 -1.55 11.52 6.97
N ILE A 167 -2.86 11.43 7.23
CA ILE A 167 -3.57 10.20 7.62
C ILE A 167 -4.12 9.53 6.37
N PHE A 168 -4.88 10.27 5.56
CA PHE A 168 -5.41 9.76 4.30
C PHE A 168 -4.47 10.07 3.14
N VAL A 169 -4.10 9.04 2.37
CA VAL A 169 -3.33 9.17 1.13
C VAL A 169 -4.07 8.54 -0.04
N ILE A 170 -3.97 9.21 -1.18
CA ILE A 170 -4.27 8.66 -2.49
C ILE A 170 -2.99 8.79 -3.29
N GLU A 171 -2.42 7.69 -3.74
CA GLU A 171 -1.31 7.69 -4.69
C GLU A 171 -1.79 7.18 -6.03
N TYR A 172 -1.35 7.84 -7.09
CA TYR A 172 -1.51 7.36 -8.45
C TYR A 172 -0.15 7.12 -9.07
N LYS A 173 0.04 5.90 -9.56
CA LYS A 173 1.16 5.52 -10.40
C LYS A 173 0.65 5.38 -11.83
N ALA A 174 0.99 6.35 -12.66
CA ALA A 174 0.73 6.31 -14.09
C ALA A 174 1.69 5.32 -14.75
N ASP A 175 1.16 4.38 -15.53
CA ASP A 175 1.97 3.43 -16.31
C ASP A 175 1.60 3.48 -17.81
N ASP A 176 1.23 4.67 -18.29
CA ASP A 176 0.91 4.91 -19.71
C ASP A 176 2.15 5.22 -20.57
N GLY A 177 3.35 5.22 -19.96
CA GLY A 177 4.63 5.46 -20.61
C GLY A 177 4.81 6.90 -21.12
N GLN A 178 3.89 7.82 -20.83
CA GLN A 178 3.93 9.20 -21.31
C GLN A 178 4.29 10.17 -20.19
N PRO A 179 5.30 11.05 -20.38
CA PRO A 179 5.58 12.09 -19.41
C PRO A 179 4.40 13.07 -19.34
N LYS A 180 3.83 13.22 -18.15
CA LYS A 180 2.75 14.19 -17.88
C LYS A 180 3.33 15.54 -17.47
N ASN A 181 2.69 16.63 -17.89
CA ASN A 181 2.96 17.95 -17.34
C ASN A 181 2.24 18.15 -15.98
N LYS A 182 2.50 19.29 -15.33
CA LYS A 182 1.95 19.58 -14.00
C LYS A 182 0.42 19.66 -14.02
N GLU A 183 -0.15 20.32 -15.02
CA GLU A 183 -1.60 20.53 -15.17
C GLU A 183 -2.33 19.20 -15.38
N GLU A 184 -1.78 18.31 -16.20
CA GLU A 184 -2.29 16.95 -16.43
C GLU A 184 -2.30 16.14 -15.13
N ARG A 185 -1.20 16.13 -14.37
CA ARG A 185 -1.12 15.42 -13.08
C ARG A 185 -2.15 15.94 -12.09
N ILE A 186 -2.31 17.25 -12.00
CA ILE A 186 -3.32 17.88 -11.13
C ILE A 186 -4.72 17.47 -11.58
N HIS A 187 -4.99 17.50 -12.89
CA HIS A 187 -6.28 17.11 -13.43
C HIS A 187 -6.60 15.64 -13.14
N GLU A 188 -5.64 14.75 -13.32
CA GLU A 188 -5.82 13.32 -13.05
C GLU A 188 -6.06 13.05 -11.56
N LEU A 189 -5.31 13.72 -10.66
CA LEU A 189 -5.57 13.63 -9.22
C LEU A 189 -6.97 14.10 -8.85
N LYS A 190 -7.44 15.21 -9.44
CA LYS A 190 -8.80 15.72 -9.18
C LYS A 190 -9.87 14.69 -9.52
N LEU A 191 -9.76 14.07 -10.70
CA LEU A 191 -10.72 13.05 -11.11
C LEU A 191 -10.68 11.81 -10.22
N ILE A 192 -9.50 11.38 -9.78
CA ILE A 192 -9.38 10.27 -8.82
C ILE A 192 -10.02 10.66 -7.48
N ILE A 193 -9.77 11.87 -6.98
CA ILE A 193 -10.36 12.37 -5.73
C ILE A 193 -11.89 12.42 -5.84
N ASP A 194 -12.43 12.99 -6.91
CA ASP A 194 -13.87 13.08 -7.14
C ASP A 194 -14.52 11.69 -7.28
N PHE A 195 -13.84 10.77 -7.97
CA PHE A 195 -14.28 9.37 -8.04
C PHE A 195 -14.34 8.73 -6.65
N LEU A 196 -13.30 8.87 -5.83
CA LEU A 196 -13.31 8.28 -4.48
C LEU A 196 -14.36 8.92 -3.57
N GLU A 197 -14.57 10.24 -3.68
CA GLU A 197 -15.58 10.94 -2.89
C GLU A 197 -16.99 10.46 -3.23
N THR A 198 -17.31 10.25 -4.52
CA THR A 198 -18.62 9.74 -4.95
C THR A 198 -18.90 8.31 -4.48
N HIS A 199 -17.85 7.52 -4.22
CA HIS A 199 -17.95 6.16 -3.70
C HIS A 199 -17.76 6.09 -2.18
N THR A 200 -17.47 7.21 -1.50
CA THR A 200 -17.33 7.27 -0.05
C THR A 200 -18.72 7.25 0.58
N ILE A 201 -18.89 6.41 1.60
CA ILE A 201 -20.12 6.28 2.38
C ILE A 201 -19.80 6.34 3.88
N PRO A 202 -20.78 6.66 4.74
CA PRO A 202 -20.59 6.58 6.19
C PRO A 202 -20.17 5.17 6.62
N CYS A 203 -19.24 5.08 7.57
CA CYS A 203 -18.90 3.80 8.16
C CYS A 203 -19.99 3.35 9.14
N GLN A 204 -20.36 2.06 9.14
CA GLN A 204 -21.33 1.55 10.10
C GLN A 204 -20.92 1.87 11.55
N GLY A 205 -21.86 2.38 12.34
CA GLY A 205 -21.63 2.84 13.71
C GLY A 205 -21.21 4.31 13.85
N GLU A 206 -21.17 5.08 12.77
CA GLU A 206 -21.14 6.55 12.84
C GLU A 206 -22.57 7.07 12.98
N SER A 207 -22.85 7.65 14.16
CA SER A 207 -24.07 8.40 14.48
C SER A 207 -23.81 9.89 14.40
#